data_AF-A0A950H082-F1
#
_entry.id   AF-A0A950H082-F1
#
_cell.length_a   1.000
_cell.length_b   1.000
_cell.length_c   1.000
_cell.angle_alpha   90.00
_cell.angle_beta   90.00
_cell.angle_gamma   90.00
#
_symmetry.space_group_name_H-M   'P 1'
#
loop_
_entity.id
_entity.type
_entity.pdbx_description
1 polymer ?
#
loop_
_entity_poly.entity_id
_entity_poly.type
_entity_poly.pdbx_seq_one_letter_code
_entity_poly.pdbx_strand_id
1 'polypeptide(L)'
;GHFALYVLMVALPVAGYVGSSAGGHEIPWFGVFNFPSLAPQNPAIAHSAGAAHFWLAWTLIVVLGLHLAAVCWHTFVRRDEVLSRMWPSRAASGRAEPAGFRGGRFRAMIGR
;
A
#
# COMPACT_ATOMS: atom_id res chain seq x y z
N GLY A 1 -1.75 14.02 3.89
CA GLY A 1 -0.92 13.21 2.97
C GLY A 1 -1.73 12.10 2.33
N HIS A 2 -2.13 11.09 3.10
CA HIS A 2 -2.72 9.85 2.58
C HIS A 2 -3.90 10.03 1.62
N PHE A 3 -4.87 10.88 1.94
CA PHE A 3 -6.04 11.07 1.07
C PHE A 3 -5.65 11.54 -0.34
N ALA A 4 -4.71 12.51 -0.45
CA ALA A 4 -4.23 12.97 -1.76
C ALA A 4 -3.55 11.85 -2.55
N LEU A 5 -2.76 11.00 -1.89
CA LEU A 5 -2.13 9.85 -2.52
C LEU A 5 -3.17 8.83 -3.00
N TYR A 6 -4.23 8.57 -2.23
CA TYR A 6 -5.29 7.66 -2.66
C TYR A 6 -6.08 8.19 -3.86
N VAL A 7 -6.42 9.47 -3.87
CA VAL A 7 -7.08 10.09 -5.02
C VAL A 7 -6.19 9.99 -6.26
N LEU A 8 -4.90 10.33 -6.14
CA LEU A 8 -3.96 10.28 -7.27
C LEU A 8 -3.72 8.84 -7.75
N MET A 9 -3.65 7.86 -6.85
CA MET A 9 -3.49 6.44 -7.20
C MET A 9 -4.68 5.89 -7.98
N VAL A 10 -5.89 6.41 -7.79
CA VAL A 10 -7.07 6.00 -8.57
C VAL A 10 -7.18 6.83 -9.85
N ALA A 11 -6.93 8.14 -9.78
CA ALA A 11 -7.06 9.02 -10.94
C ALA A 11 -6.07 8.68 -12.06
N LEU A 12 -4.82 8.33 -11.71
CA LEU A 12 -3.76 8.01 -12.68
C LEU A 12 -4.09 6.81 -13.59
N PRO A 13 -4.46 5.62 -13.07
CA PRO A 13 -4.85 4.48 -13.89
C PRO A 13 -6.17 4.72 -14.63
N VAL A 14 -7.12 5.46 -14.06
CA VAL A 14 -8.35 5.83 -14.75
C VAL A 14 -8.03 6.68 -15.99
N ALA A 15 -7.16 7.69 -15.86
CA ALA A 15 -6.72 8.49 -17.00
C ALA A 15 -6.01 7.64 -18.07
N GLY A 16 -5.15 6.71 -17.65
CA GLY A 16 -4.49 5.78 -18.57
C GLY A 16 -5.46 4.84 -19.28
N TYR A 17 -6.46 4.32 -18.57
CA TYR A 17 -7.47 3.43 -19.12
C TYR A 17 -8.37 4.15 -20.13
N VAL A 18 -8.80 5.38 -19.82
CA VAL A 18 -9.56 6.23 -20.77
C VAL A 18 -8.74 6.54 -22.01
N GLY A 19 -7.45 6.88 -21.86
CA GLY A 19 -6.56 7.14 -22.99
C GLY A 19 -6.36 5.91 -23.89
N SER A 20 -6.14 4.74 -23.29
CA SER A 20 -5.99 3.47 -24.00
C SER A 20 -7.28 3.08 -24.76
N SER A 21 -8.43 3.22 -24.09
CA SER A 21 -9.77 2.97 -24.66
C SER A 21 -10.06 3.87 -25.87
N ALA A 22 -9.86 5.20 -25.71
CA ALA A 22 -10.10 6.17 -26.77
C ALA A 22 -9.06 6.07 -27.92
N GLY A 23 -7.89 5.50 -27.65
CA GLY A 23 -6.88 5.17 -28.66
C GLY A 23 -7.15 3.87 -29.42
N GLY A 24 -8.23 3.14 -29.10
CA GLY A 24 -8.61 1.91 -29.78
C GLY A 24 -7.77 0.68 -29.39
N HIS A 25 -7.05 0.74 -28.27
CA HIS A 25 -6.25 -0.39 -27.81
C HIS A 25 -7.09 -1.33 -26.95
N GLU A 26 -6.95 -2.63 -27.21
CA GLU A 26 -7.51 -3.65 -26.34
C GLU A 26 -6.65 -3.81 -25.09
N ILE A 27 -7.29 -4.01 -23.93
CA ILE A 27 -6.61 -4.25 -22.67
C ILE A 27 -6.85 -5.71 -22.27
N PRO A 28 -5.93 -6.63 -22.65
CA PRO A 28 -6.07 -8.03 -22.31
C PRO A 28 -5.86 -8.23 -20.82
N TRP A 29 -6.84 -8.85 -20.16
CA TRP A 29 -6.74 -9.30 -18.79
C TRP A 29 -6.01 -10.64 -18.73
N PHE A 30 -4.69 -10.56 -18.71
CA PHE A 30 -3.81 -11.75 -18.64
C PHE A 30 -4.11 -12.79 -19.73
N GLY A 31 -4.65 -12.36 -20.88
CA GLY A 31 -5.04 -13.24 -22.00
C GLY A 31 -6.36 -14.01 -21.82
N VAL A 32 -7.13 -13.78 -20.74
CA VAL A 32 -8.39 -14.48 -20.47
C VAL A 32 -9.58 -13.78 -21.12
N PHE A 33 -9.66 -12.47 -21.00
CA PHE A 33 -10.69 -11.64 -21.62
C PHE A 33 -10.16 -10.23 -21.86
N ASN A 34 -10.77 -9.48 -22.78
CA ASN A 34 -10.44 -8.07 -22.98
C ASN A 34 -11.38 -7.19 -22.15
N PHE A 35 -10.81 -6.20 -21.46
CA PHE A 35 -11.63 -5.21 -20.77
C PHE A 35 -12.45 -4.40 -21.79
N PRO A 36 -13.73 -4.10 -21.49
CA PRO A 36 -14.56 -3.30 -22.38
C PRO A 36 -13.96 -1.89 -22.52
N SER A 37 -14.08 -1.31 -23.71
CA SER A 37 -13.66 0.07 -23.91
C SER A 37 -14.51 1.02 -23.07
N LEU A 38 -13.89 1.89 -22.28
CA LEU A 38 -14.61 2.90 -21.49
C LEU A 38 -15.10 4.09 -22.33
N ALA A 39 -14.47 4.31 -23.47
CA ALA A 39 -14.72 5.46 -24.33
C ALA A 39 -14.71 5.04 -25.80
N PRO A 40 -15.57 5.65 -26.65
CA PRO A 40 -15.46 5.46 -28.10
C PRO A 40 -14.11 6.01 -28.60
N GLN A 41 -13.64 5.47 -29.73
CA GLN A 41 -12.39 5.92 -30.34
C GLN A 41 -12.49 7.41 -30.70
N ASN A 42 -11.64 8.21 -30.08
CA ASN A 42 -11.59 9.66 -30.30
C ASN A 42 -10.18 10.18 -30.01
N PRO A 43 -9.45 10.65 -31.03
CA PRO A 43 -8.09 11.16 -30.89
C PRO A 43 -7.97 12.32 -29.90
N ALA A 44 -8.97 13.19 -29.81
CA ALA A 44 -8.95 14.33 -28.88
C ALA A 44 -9.08 13.87 -27.42
N ILE A 45 -9.90 12.84 -27.16
CA ILE A 45 -10.03 12.23 -25.83
C ILE A 45 -8.74 11.50 -25.47
N ALA A 46 -8.17 10.73 -26.41
CA ALA A 46 -6.90 10.03 -26.18
C ALA A 46 -5.76 11.00 -25.84
N HIS A 47 -5.65 12.13 -26.58
CA HIS A 47 -4.63 13.14 -26.33
C HIS A 47 -4.81 13.82 -24.97
N SER A 48 -6.04 14.26 -24.65
CA SER A 48 -6.32 14.92 -23.37
C SER A 48 -6.14 13.98 -22.18
N ALA A 49 -6.54 12.72 -22.28
CA ALA A 49 -6.31 11.70 -21.26
C ALA A 49 -4.82 11.39 -21.09
N GLY A 50 -4.03 11.34 -22.17
CA GLY A 50 -2.58 11.21 -22.11
C GLY A 50 -1.90 12.39 -21.41
N ALA A 51 -2.31 13.63 -21.73
CA ALA A 51 -1.84 14.82 -21.04
C ALA A 51 -2.21 14.81 -19.54
N ALA A 52 -3.45 14.42 -19.21
CA ALA A 52 -3.89 14.27 -17.84
C ALA A 52 -3.06 13.22 -17.09
N HIS A 53 -2.82 12.06 -17.69
CA HIS A 53 -1.98 11.00 -17.12
C HIS A 53 -0.55 11.49 -16.85
N PHE A 54 0.05 12.24 -17.78
CA PHE A 54 1.39 12.82 -17.61
C PHE A 54 1.45 13.78 -16.41
N TRP A 55 0.53 14.72 -16.31
CA TRP A 55 0.50 15.68 -15.20
C TRP A 55 0.14 15.02 -13.86
N LEU A 56 -0.78 14.05 -13.86
CA LEU A 56 -1.11 13.26 -12.68
C LEU A 56 0.09 12.46 -12.18
N ALA A 57 0.90 11.88 -13.08
CA ALA A 57 2.10 11.13 -12.71
C ALA A 57 3.13 12.02 -12.02
N TRP A 58 3.44 13.18 -12.60
CA TRP A 58 4.34 14.16 -11.99
C TRP A 58 3.82 14.66 -10.65
N THR A 59 2.52 14.96 -10.56
CA THR A 59 1.88 15.38 -9.31
C THR A 59 2.00 14.30 -8.24
N LEU A 60 1.74 13.03 -8.58
CA LEU A 60 1.88 11.89 -7.67
C LEU A 60 3.32 11.76 -7.16
N ILE A 61 4.33 11.88 -8.05
CA ILE A 61 5.74 11.82 -7.67
C ILE A 61 6.08 12.91 -6.66
N VAL A 62 5.66 14.15 -6.90
CA VAL A 62 5.92 15.28 -6.00
C VAL A 62 5.23 15.06 -4.64
N VAL A 63 3.95 14.69 -4.64
CA VAL A 63 3.19 14.46 -3.40
C VAL A 63 3.75 13.27 -2.62
N LEU A 64 4.14 12.20 -3.30
CA LEU A 64 4.80 11.04 -2.68
C LEU A 64 6.14 11.44 -2.07
N GLY A 65 6.96 12.21 -2.79
CA GLY A 65 8.23 12.73 -2.29
C GLY A 65 8.05 13.58 -1.04
N LEU A 66 7.08 14.51 -1.04
CA LEU A 66 6.74 15.33 0.12
C LEU A 66 6.22 14.48 1.29
N HIS A 67 5.42 13.46 1.00
CA HIS A 67 4.90 12.55 2.02
C HIS A 67 6.02 11.75 2.69
N LEU A 68 6.95 11.20 1.90
CA LEU A 68 8.12 10.48 2.41
C LEU A 68 9.05 11.41 3.17
N ALA A 69 9.30 12.62 2.67
CA ALA A 69 10.09 13.64 3.36
C ALA A 69 9.47 14.00 4.72
N ALA A 70 8.15 14.13 4.80
CA ALA A 70 7.45 14.34 6.06
C ALA A 70 7.66 13.15 7.01
N VAL A 71 7.49 11.90 6.56
CA VAL A 71 7.74 10.71 7.38
C VAL A 71 9.19 10.70 7.89
N CYS A 72 10.17 10.94 7.03
CA CYS A 72 11.58 11.02 7.41
C CYS A 72 11.85 12.15 8.42
N TRP A 73 11.27 13.33 8.21
CA TRP A 73 11.42 14.44 9.16
C TRP A 73 10.87 14.07 10.55
N HIS A 74 9.70 13.46 10.56
CA HIS A 74 9.01 13.01 11.75
C HIS A 74 9.81 11.93 12.51
N THR A 75 10.36 10.94 11.80
CA THR A 75 11.15 9.88 12.42
C THR A 75 12.56 10.31 12.85
N PHE A 76 13.28 11.09 12.03
CA PHE A 76 14.68 11.43 12.30
C PHE A 76 14.84 12.69 13.17
N VAL A 77 14.02 13.71 12.95
CA VAL A 77 14.13 15.00 13.66
C VAL A 77 13.20 15.03 14.86
N ARG A 78 11.91 14.75 14.64
CA ARG A 78 10.91 14.77 15.73
C ARG A 78 10.95 13.51 16.60
N ARG A 79 11.65 12.46 16.15
CA ARG A 79 11.76 11.15 16.83
C ARG A 79 10.41 10.58 17.23
N ASP A 80 9.42 10.71 16.35
CA ASP A 80 8.10 10.16 16.60
C ASP A 80 7.89 8.80 15.93
N GLU A 81 6.89 8.11 16.46
CA GLU A 81 6.45 6.77 16.08
C GLU A 81 5.48 6.82 14.88
N VAL A 82 5.63 7.78 13.96
CA VAL A 82 4.74 7.88 12.79
C VAL A 82 4.95 6.72 11.83
N LEU A 83 6.21 6.32 11.61
CA LEU A 83 6.54 5.19 10.73
C LEU A 83 6.12 3.85 11.34
N SER A 84 6.18 3.67 12.66
CA SER A 84 5.78 2.41 13.31
C SER A 84 4.27 2.14 13.24
N ARG A 85 3.46 3.16 12.94
CA ARG A 85 2.02 3.01 12.64
C ARG A 85 1.74 2.45 11.24
N MET A 86 2.69 2.56 10.31
CA MET A 86 2.58 2.03 8.94
C MET A 86 3.38 0.75 8.77
N TRP A 87 4.46 0.60 9.56
CA TRP A 87 5.24 -0.60 9.60
C TRP A 87 4.45 -1.68 10.36
N PRO A 88 4.37 -2.92 9.84
CA PRO A 88 3.87 -4.03 10.63
C PRO A 88 4.81 -4.17 11.83
N SER A 89 4.38 -3.64 12.98
CA SER A 89 5.09 -3.83 14.22
C SER A 89 5.26 -5.33 14.38
N ARG A 90 6.51 -5.79 14.46
CA ARG A 90 6.80 -7.10 15.04
C ARG A 90 6.41 -6.98 16.50
N ALA A 91 5.11 -7.02 16.78
CA ALA A 91 4.62 -7.39 18.09
C ALA A 91 5.37 -8.67 18.37
N ALA A 92 6.33 -8.57 19.28
CA ALA A 92 7.19 -9.67 19.65
C ALA A 92 6.29 -10.89 19.78
N SER A 93 6.53 -11.90 18.95
CA SER A 93 6.16 -13.26 19.24
C SER A 93 6.94 -13.60 20.52
N GLY A 94 6.39 -13.14 21.64
CA GLY A 94 7.06 -13.02 22.92
C GLY A 94 6.03 -13.33 23.98
N ARG A 95 5.72 -14.63 24.09
CA ARG A 95 5.59 -15.40 25.33
C ARG A 95 5.04 -16.80 24.98
N ALA A 96 5.92 -17.66 24.51
CA ALA A 96 5.78 -19.09 24.73
C ALA A 96 7.01 -19.55 25.49
N GLU A 97 7.02 -19.35 26.81
CA GLU A 97 7.97 -19.97 27.74
C GLU A 97 7.50 -19.73 29.17
N PRO A 98 7.74 -20.67 30.11
CA PRO A 98 7.25 -22.04 30.09
C PRO A 98 6.37 -22.28 31.34
N ALA A 99 5.28 -23.03 31.23
CA ALA A 99 4.57 -23.50 32.42
C ALA A 99 5.40 -24.61 33.06
N GLY A 100 6.33 -24.22 33.93
CA GLY A 100 7.08 -25.12 34.78
C GLY A 100 6.12 -26.00 35.59
N PHE A 101 6.07 -27.29 35.23
CA PHE A 101 5.54 -28.31 36.11
C PHE A 101 6.49 -28.43 37.30
N ARG A 102 6.18 -27.68 38.36
CA ARG A 102 6.74 -27.88 39.70
C ARG A 102 6.19 -29.21 40.23
N GLY A 103 6.76 -30.32 39.75
CA GLY A 103 6.51 -31.66 40.25
C GLY A 103 6.93 -31.72 41.72
N GLY A 104 5.94 -31.87 42.58
CA GLY A 104 6.07 -31.88 44.03
C GLY A 104 7.05 -32.94 44.51
N ARG A 105 7.89 -32.53 45.47
CA ARG A 105 8.74 -33.39 46.26
C ARG A 105 7.87 -34.40 47.02
N PHE A 106 7.75 -35.63 46.53
CA PHE A 106 7.26 -36.74 47.35
C PHE A 106 8.37 -37.15 48.32
N ARG A 107 8.39 -36.50 49.49
CA ARG A 107 9.12 -36.96 50.66
C ARG A 107 8.09 -37.50 51.65
N ALA A 108 7.70 -38.75 51.46
CA ALA A 108 7.00 -39.53 52.47
C ALA A 108 8.05 -40.22 53.34
N MET A 109 8.31 -39.60 54.49
CA MET A 109 8.93 -40.19 55.67
C MET A 109 7.80 -40.32 56.70
N ILE A 110 7.93 -41.27 57.65
CA ILE A 110 6.91 -41.78 58.62
C ILE A 110 6.20 -43.03 58.04
N GLY A 111 6.34 -44.25 58.53
CA GLY A 111 6.89 -44.78 59.77
C GLY A 111 5.93 -45.82 60.34
N ARG A 112 6.27 -47.11 60.22
CA ARG A 112 6.02 -48.23 61.16
C ARG A 112 6.31 -49.57 60.51
#